data_AF-A0A8S2X646-F1
#
_entry.id   AF-A0A8S2X646-F1
#
_cell.length_a   1.000
_cell.length_b   1.000
_cell.length_c   1.000
_cell.angle_alpha   90.00
_cell.angle_beta   90.00
_cell.angle_gamma   90.00
#
_symmetry.space_group_name_H-M   'P 1'
#
loop_
_entity.id
_entity.type
_entity.pdbx_description
1 polymer ?
#
loop_
_entity_poly.entity_id
_entity_poly.type
_entity_poly.pdbx_seq_one_letter_code
_entity_poly.pdbx_strand_id
1 'polypeptide(L)'
;MPRTFIIKGRDPRYLKDYFEAALREISNGSDIRAVGRKYNIPFSTLQLHNVSQAVHLGTGRSTHFTDIEETYLVNIVAVLQLKLLHLGKYKTFKNGQPTIEWYYTFMKRHPQLTTAKSIPLELRRAKITQTIV
;
A
#
# COMPACT_ATOMS: atom_id res chain seq x y z
N MET A 1 -6.47 -22.81 -32.73
CA MET A 1 -7.88 -22.36 -32.77
C MET A 1 -8.11 -21.41 -31.61
N PRO A 2 -8.67 -20.21 -31.81
CA PRO A 2 -8.92 -19.28 -30.71
C PRO A 2 -10.04 -19.83 -29.83
N ARG A 3 -9.83 -19.80 -28.51
CA ARG A 3 -10.80 -20.28 -27.51
C ARG A 3 -11.82 -19.17 -27.28
N THR A 4 -13.01 -19.29 -27.85
CA THR A 4 -14.13 -18.36 -27.61
C THR A 4 -14.81 -18.73 -26.29
N PHE A 5 -14.47 -18.04 -25.22
CA PHE A 5 -15.21 -18.18 -23.96
C PHE A 5 -16.54 -17.43 -24.07
N ILE A 6 -17.65 -18.16 -23.98
CA ILE A 6 -18.98 -17.56 -23.74
C ILE A 6 -19.04 -17.27 -22.24
N ILE A 7 -19.00 -16.00 -21.86
CA ILE A 7 -19.22 -15.57 -20.48
C ILE A 7 -20.69 -15.86 -20.16
N LYS A 8 -20.95 -16.93 -19.40
CA LYS A 8 -22.30 -17.25 -18.94
C LYS A 8 -22.77 -16.17 -17.97
N GLY A 9 -23.78 -15.39 -18.37
CA GLY A 9 -24.73 -14.72 -17.48
C GLY A 9 -24.24 -13.44 -16.77
N ARG A 10 -24.31 -12.29 -17.45
CA ARG A 10 -24.76 -11.06 -16.78
C ARG A 10 -26.28 -11.09 -16.81
N ASP A 11 -26.91 -11.68 -15.80
CA ASP A 11 -28.36 -11.55 -15.65
C ASP A 11 -28.73 -10.07 -15.52
N PRO A 12 -29.89 -9.65 -16.06
CA PRO A 12 -30.34 -8.27 -15.94
C PRO A 12 -30.42 -7.96 -14.46
N ARG A 13 -29.58 -7.01 -14.05
CA ARG A 13 -29.64 -6.35 -12.74
C ARG A 13 -31.11 -6.20 -12.38
N TYR A 14 -31.56 -6.93 -11.35
CA TYR A 14 -32.85 -6.70 -10.73
C TYR A 14 -33.01 -5.19 -10.53
N LEU A 15 -34.20 -4.65 -10.81
CA LEU A 15 -34.47 -3.22 -10.62
C LEU A 15 -34.07 -2.89 -9.18
N LYS A 16 -33.16 -1.92 -9.02
CA LYS A 16 -32.59 -1.55 -7.73
C LYS A 16 -33.67 -1.35 -6.67
N ASP A 17 -34.79 -0.77 -7.09
CA ASP A 17 -35.97 -0.49 -6.26
C ASP A 17 -36.65 -1.77 -5.73
N TYR A 18 -36.78 -2.82 -6.56
CA TYR A 18 -37.34 -4.11 -6.12
C TYR A 18 -36.42 -4.84 -5.16
N PHE A 19 -35.10 -4.68 -5.32
CA PHE A 19 -34.12 -5.27 -4.44
C PHE A 19 -34.12 -4.64 -3.05
N GLU A 20 -34.17 -3.31 -2.97
CA GLU A 20 -34.29 -2.60 -1.69
C GLU A 20 -35.63 -2.92 -0.99
N ALA A 21 -36.73 -3.02 -1.72
CA ALA A 21 -38.01 -3.44 -1.19
C ALA A 21 -37.97 -4.87 -0.61
N ALA A 22 -37.34 -5.80 -1.34
CA ALA A 22 -37.16 -7.17 -0.89
C ALA A 22 -36.34 -7.25 0.41
N LEU A 23 -35.25 -6.48 0.53
CA LEU A 23 -34.45 -6.43 1.77
C LEU A 23 -35.25 -5.88 2.96
N ARG A 24 -36.12 -4.89 2.75
CA ARG A 24 -37.01 -4.38 3.80
C ARG A 24 -38.01 -5.43 4.27
N GLU A 25 -38.63 -6.17 3.35
CA GLU A 25 -39.57 -7.25 3.72
C GLU A 25 -38.90 -8.37 4.52
N ILE A 26 -37.66 -8.71 4.18
CA ILE A 26 -36.86 -9.69 4.92
C ILE A 26 -36.49 -9.15 6.30
N SER A 27 -36.08 -7.88 6.40
CA SER A 27 -35.82 -7.23 7.69
C SER A 27 -37.05 -7.18 8.60
N ASN A 28 -38.25 -7.13 8.01
CA ASN A 28 -39.52 -7.20 8.75
C ASN A 28 -39.91 -8.63 9.17
N GLY A 29 -39.09 -9.64 8.88
CA GLY A 29 -39.28 -11.03 9.30
C GLY A 29 -39.94 -11.95 8.26
N SER A 30 -40.07 -11.52 7.00
CA SER A 30 -40.61 -12.37 5.93
C SER A 30 -39.63 -13.47 5.52
N ASP A 31 -40.13 -14.65 5.12
CA ASP A 31 -39.28 -15.75 4.63
C ASP A 31 -38.55 -15.37 3.34
N ILE A 32 -37.22 -15.51 3.34
CA ILE A 32 -36.32 -15.12 2.25
C ILE A 32 -36.71 -15.84 0.95
N ARG A 33 -37.13 -17.10 1.02
CA ARG A 33 -37.53 -17.88 -0.17
C ARG A 33 -38.84 -17.35 -0.77
N ALA A 34 -39.80 -16.96 0.07
CA ALA A 34 -41.04 -16.36 -0.38
C ALA A 34 -40.80 -15.00 -1.05
N VAL A 35 -39.96 -14.15 -0.44
CA VAL A 35 -39.58 -12.84 -1.00
C VAL A 35 -38.83 -12.99 -2.32
N GLY A 36 -37.90 -13.94 -2.43
CA GLY A 36 -37.17 -14.20 -3.68
C GLY A 36 -38.08 -14.58 -4.86
N ARG A 37 -39.12 -15.39 -4.61
CA ARG A 37 -40.13 -15.70 -5.63
C ARG A 37 -40.98 -14.48 -5.99
N LYS A 38 -41.35 -13.68 -4.99
CA LYS A 38 -42.19 -12.48 -5.16
C LYS A 38 -41.52 -11.39 -6.01
N TYR A 39 -40.23 -11.15 -5.79
CA TYR A 39 -39.47 -10.11 -6.50
C TYR A 39 -38.60 -10.63 -7.65
N ASN A 40 -38.68 -11.93 -7.95
CA ASN A 40 -37.84 -12.62 -8.94
C ASN A 40 -36.33 -12.39 -8.72
N ILE A 41 -35.90 -12.50 -7.46
CA ILE A 41 -34.49 -12.36 -7.06
C ILE A 41 -34.01 -13.73 -6.56
N PRO A 42 -32.85 -14.23 -7.04
CA PRO A 42 -32.31 -15.50 -6.57
C PRO A 42 -32.12 -15.52 -5.05
N PHE A 43 -32.49 -16.64 -4.44
CA PHE A 43 -32.37 -16.86 -3.00
C PHE A 43 -30.93 -16.62 -2.50
N SER A 44 -29.93 -17.09 -3.24
CA SER A 44 -28.51 -16.92 -2.91
C SER A 44 -28.11 -15.44 -2.86
N THR A 45 -28.66 -14.61 -3.74
CA THR A 45 -28.43 -13.16 -3.76
C THR A 45 -29.04 -12.50 -2.54
N LEU A 46 -30.30 -12.79 -2.22
CA LEU A 46 -30.95 -12.24 -1.02
C LEU A 46 -30.23 -12.70 0.25
N GLN A 47 -29.83 -13.97 0.33
CA GLN A 47 -29.11 -14.51 1.48
C GLN A 47 -27.75 -13.82 1.68
N LEU A 48 -26.98 -13.61 0.60
CA LEU A 48 -25.68 -12.95 0.66
C LEU A 48 -25.77 -11.51 1.15
N HIS A 49 -26.83 -10.80 0.74
CA HIS A 49 -27.03 -9.39 1.10
C HIS A 49 -27.84 -9.17 2.38
N ASN A 50 -28.53 -10.19 2.88
CA ASN A 50 -29.29 -10.16 4.12
C ASN A 50 -28.41 -10.45 5.35
N VAL A 51 -27.45 -11.37 5.22
CA VAL A 51 -26.43 -11.54 6.26
C VAL A 51 -25.60 -10.27 6.21
N SER A 52 -25.64 -9.46 7.29
CA SER A 52 -24.71 -8.35 7.48
C SER A 52 -23.34 -8.86 7.08
N GLN A 53 -22.72 -8.24 6.07
CA GLN A 53 -21.46 -8.69 5.46
C GLN A 53 -20.61 -9.28 6.57
N ALA A 54 -20.40 -10.61 6.53
CA ALA A 54 -19.56 -11.26 7.51
C ALA A 54 -18.30 -10.42 7.54
N VAL A 55 -18.04 -9.76 8.67
CA VAL A 55 -16.88 -8.88 8.80
C VAL A 55 -15.73 -9.78 8.42
N HIS A 56 -15.07 -9.47 7.30
CA HIS A 56 -13.99 -10.30 6.81
C HIS A 56 -12.91 -10.20 7.88
N LEU A 57 -12.92 -11.13 8.83
CA LEU A 57 -11.86 -11.34 9.80
C LEU A 57 -10.63 -11.53 8.93
N GLY A 58 -9.75 -10.53 8.91
CA GLY A 58 -8.59 -10.52 8.02
C GLY A 58 -7.87 -11.86 8.08
N THR A 59 -7.39 -12.35 6.95
CA THR A 59 -6.58 -13.57 6.93
C THR A 59 -5.33 -13.33 7.77
N GLY A 60 -5.19 -14.00 8.91
CA GLY A 60 -4.02 -13.86 9.76
C GLY A 60 -4.32 -14.06 11.25
N ARG A 61 -3.28 -13.90 12.06
CA ARG A 61 -3.40 -13.85 13.53
C ARG A 61 -4.07 -12.54 13.92
N SER A 62 -4.85 -12.56 15.00
CA SER A 62 -5.38 -11.33 15.60
C SER A 62 -4.23 -10.40 15.97
N THR A 63 -4.42 -9.10 15.75
CA THR A 63 -3.48 -8.08 16.21
C THR A 63 -3.41 -8.14 17.74
N HIS A 64 -2.20 -7.94 18.29
CA HIS A 64 -2.02 -7.83 19.74
C HIS A 64 -2.53 -6.48 20.27
N PHE A 65 -2.53 -5.46 19.41
CA PHE A 65 -2.92 -4.11 19.77
C PHE A 65 -4.44 -3.95 19.78
N THR A 66 -4.92 -3.11 20.68
CA THR A 66 -6.31 -2.64 20.67
C THR A 66 -6.53 -1.64 19.53
N ASP A 67 -7.78 -1.48 19.08
CA ASP A 67 -8.12 -0.55 17.99
C ASP A 67 -7.64 0.89 18.24
N ILE A 68 -7.63 1.30 19.52
CA ILE A 68 -7.18 2.64 19.96
C ILE A 68 -5.65 2.77 19.80
N GLU A 69 -4.90 1.74 20.18
CA GLU A 69 -3.44 1.73 20.02
C GLU A 69 -3.04 1.68 18.54
N GLU A 70 -3.76 0.90 17.74
CA GLU A 70 -3.49 0.79 16.31
C GLU A 70 -3.75 2.11 15.58
N THR A 71 -4.88 2.77 15.88
CA THR A 71 -5.17 4.12 15.34
C THR A 71 -4.13 5.16 15.78
N TYR A 72 -3.65 5.09 17.02
CA TYR A 72 -2.55 5.93 17.49
C TYR A 72 -1.25 5.71 16.70
N LEU A 73 -0.88 4.44 16.46
CA LEU A 73 0.30 4.08 15.66
C LEU A 73 0.17 4.54 14.21
N VAL A 74 -0.99 4.35 13.57
CA VAL A 74 -1.25 4.81 12.21
C VAL A 74 -1.09 6.33 12.10
N ASN A 75 -1.62 7.08 13.07
CA ASN A 75 -1.48 8.54 13.10
C ASN A 75 -0.02 8.99 13.25
N ILE A 76 0.76 8.33 14.11
CA ILE A 76 2.20 8.61 14.23
C ILE A 76 2.92 8.38 12.91
N VAL A 77 2.69 7.24 12.25
CA VAL A 77 3.32 6.90 10.97
C VAL A 77 2.97 7.95 9.91
N ALA A 78 1.71 8.35 9.83
CA ALA A 78 1.26 9.38 8.88
C ALA A 78 1.95 10.74 9.12
N VAL A 79 2.04 11.18 10.38
CA VAL A 79 2.73 12.43 10.75
C VAL A 79 4.22 12.34 10.45
N LEU A 80 4.88 11.22 10.77
CA LEU A 80 6.29 11.00 10.45
C LEU A 80 6.53 11.00 8.94
N GLN A 81 5.66 10.36 8.16
CA GLN A 81 5.76 10.33 6.72
C GLN A 81 5.59 11.73 6.12
N LEU A 82 4.61 12.50 6.57
CA LEU A 82 4.47 13.91 6.18
C LEU A 82 5.71 14.71 6.57
N LYS A 83 6.23 14.56 7.79
CA LYS A 83 7.45 15.25 8.22
C LYS A 83 8.67 14.88 7.36
N LEU A 84 8.79 13.62 6.97
CA LEU A 84 9.85 13.14 6.07
C LEU A 84 9.71 13.69 4.64
N LEU A 85 8.48 13.82 4.13
CA LEU A 85 8.20 14.48 2.85
C LEU A 85 8.56 15.98 2.90
N HIS A 86 8.21 16.68 3.99
CA HIS A 86 8.54 18.10 4.20
C HIS A 86 10.05 18.33 4.41
N LEU A 87 10.78 17.35 4.95
CA LEU A 87 12.24 17.41 5.09
C LEU A 87 13.01 17.18 3.78
N GLY A 88 12.33 17.04 2.64
CA GLY A 88 12.98 16.97 1.33
C GLY A 88 13.91 15.78 1.16
N LYS A 89 13.79 14.73 1.99
CA LYS A 89 14.60 13.50 1.89
C LYS A 89 14.04 12.53 0.84
N TYR A 90 13.58 13.06 -0.29
CA TYR A 90 13.37 12.29 -1.51
C TYR A 90 14.72 11.84 -2.07
N LYS A 91 14.74 10.77 -2.86
CA LYS A 91 15.93 10.32 -3.61
C LYS A 91 16.56 11.52 -4.32
N THR A 92 17.68 12.03 -3.76
CA THR A 92 18.35 13.25 -4.24
C THR A 92 18.90 13.10 -5.65
N PHE A 93 18.95 11.86 -6.17
CA PHE A 93 19.55 11.54 -7.44
C PHE A 93 18.75 10.49 -8.20
N LYS A 94 18.60 10.68 -9.52
CA LYS A 94 17.84 9.79 -10.41
C LYS A 94 18.28 8.31 -10.32
N ASN A 95 19.56 8.05 -10.07
CA ASN A 95 20.14 6.69 -9.94
C ASN A 95 20.71 6.41 -8.53
N GLY A 96 20.36 7.21 -7.53
CA GLY A 96 20.99 7.14 -6.19
C GLY A 96 22.45 7.63 -6.13
N GLN A 97 22.99 8.11 -7.26
CA GLN A 97 24.36 8.63 -7.35
C GLN A 97 24.38 10.14 -7.61
N PRO A 98 25.22 10.91 -6.91
CA PRO A 98 25.37 12.34 -7.16
C PRO A 98 25.75 12.66 -8.61
N THR A 99 25.04 13.61 -9.21
CA THR A 99 25.44 14.21 -10.49
C THR A 99 26.73 15.01 -10.34
N ILE A 100 27.50 15.13 -11.42
CA ILE A 100 28.74 15.94 -11.47
C ILE A 100 28.49 17.39 -11.01
N GLU A 101 27.37 18.00 -11.39
CA GLU A 101 26.97 19.35 -10.94
C GLU A 101 26.74 19.43 -9.43
N TRP A 102 26.17 18.38 -8.85
CA TRP A 102 25.99 18.29 -7.40
C TRP A 102 27.34 18.23 -6.69
N TYR A 103 28.28 17.46 -7.24
CA TYR A 103 29.63 17.36 -6.68
C TYR A 103 30.35 18.71 -6.70
N TYR A 104 30.31 19.45 -7.80
CA TYR A 104 30.95 20.78 -7.85
C TYR A 104 30.27 21.80 -6.93
N THR A 105 28.95 21.83 -6.85
CA THR A 105 28.22 22.70 -5.91
C THR A 105 28.45 22.30 -4.45
N PHE A 106 28.65 21.01 -4.16
CA PHE A 106 29.05 20.50 -2.86
C PHE A 106 30.47 20.96 -2.49
N MET A 107 31.45 20.80 -3.36
CA MET A 107 32.83 21.27 -3.14
C MET A 107 32.89 22.79 -2.95
N LYS A 108 32.04 23.56 -3.65
CA LYS A 108 31.93 25.01 -3.47
C LYS A 108 31.41 25.40 -2.08
N ARG A 109 30.47 24.62 -1.51
CA ARG A 109 29.89 24.85 -0.17
C ARG A 109 30.82 24.41 0.97
N HIS A 110 31.72 23.46 0.69
CA HIS A 110 32.63 22.89 1.66
C HIS A 110 34.09 23.10 1.26
N PRO A 111 34.61 24.34 1.28
CA PRO A 111 35.98 24.64 0.88
C PRO A 111 37.05 23.96 1.76
N GLN A 112 36.68 23.52 2.97
CA GLN A 112 37.54 22.73 3.85
C GLN A 112 37.84 21.33 3.33
N LEU A 113 37.02 20.80 2.42
CA LEU A 113 37.24 19.49 1.82
C LEU A 113 38.13 19.65 0.60
N THR A 114 39.26 18.94 0.61
CA THR A 114 40.15 18.82 -0.54
C THR A 114 40.19 17.38 -1.01
N THR A 115 40.14 17.17 -2.32
CA THR A 115 40.37 15.84 -2.87
C THR A 115 41.81 15.44 -2.62
N ALA A 116 42.00 14.29 -1.97
CA ALA A 116 43.33 13.71 -1.84
C ALA A 116 43.95 13.56 -3.25
N LYS A 117 45.11 14.17 -3.45
CA LYS A 117 45.87 13.98 -4.68
C LYS A 117 46.25 12.50 -4.76
N SER A 118 46.18 11.92 -5.96
CA SER A 118 46.69 10.57 -6.18
C SER A 118 48.17 10.54 -5.82
N ILE A 119 48.54 9.70 -4.87
CA ILE A 119 49.93 9.45 -4.51
C ILE A 119 50.39 8.22 -5.30
N PRO A 120 51.57 8.24 -5.95
CA PRO A 120 52.18 7.05 -6.55
C PRO A 120 52.20 5.87 -5.57
N LEU A 121 51.88 4.67 -6.08
CA LEU A 121 51.70 3.47 -5.25
C LEU A 121 52.95 3.15 -4.41
N GLU A 122 54.14 3.40 -4.96
CA GLU A 122 55.44 3.18 -4.32
C GLU A 122 55.59 3.97 -3.02
N LEU A 123 55.24 5.26 -3.03
CA LEU A 123 55.30 6.12 -1.85
C LEU A 123 54.31 5.69 -0.76
N ARG A 124 53.13 5.21 -1.16
CA ARG A 124 52.13 4.70 -0.21
C ARG A 124 52.60 3.40 0.44
N ARG A 125 53.22 2.50 -0.35
CA ARG A 125 53.81 1.24 0.15
C ARG A 125 54.95 1.52 1.13
N ALA A 126 55.88 2.40 0.78
CA ALA A 126 57.02 2.76 1.64
C ALA A 126 56.59 3.28 3.01
N LYS A 127 55.54 4.13 3.07
CA LYS A 127 55.00 4.65 4.33
C LYS A 127 54.43 3.56 5.24
N ILE A 128 53.74 2.56 4.66
CA ILE A 128 53.17 1.43 5.42
C ILE A 128 54.29 0.64 6.08
N THR A 129 55.36 0.35 5.35
CA THR A 129 56.50 -0.42 5.86
C THR A 129 57.20 0.28 7.03
N GLN A 130 57.29 1.61 7.00
CA GLN A 130 57.88 2.40 8.09
C GLN A 130 57.03 2.48 9.35
N THR A 131 55.73 2.17 9.29
CA THR A 131 54.81 2.28 10.44
C THR A 131 54.72 0.97 11.24
N ILE A 132 55.27 -0.13 10.70
CA ILE A 132 55.18 -1.49 11.27
C ILE A 132 56.47 -1.85 12.06
N VAL A 133 57.41 -0.92 12.20
CA VAL A 133 58.64 -1.05 13.00
C VAL A 133 58.53 -0.16 14.23
#